data_AF-A0A3C2B945-F1
#
_entry.id   AF-A0A3C2B945-F1
#
_cell.length_a   1.000
_cell.length_b   1.000
_cell.length_c   1.000
_cell.angle_alpha   90.00
_cell.angle_beta   90.00
_cell.angle_gamma   90.00
#
_symmetry.space_group_name_H-M   'P 1'
#
loop_
_entity.id
_entity.type
_entity.pdbx_description
1 polymer ?
#
loop_
_entity_poly.entity_id
_entity_poly.type
_entity_poly.pdbx_seq_one_letter_code
_entity_poly.pdbx_strand_id
1 'polypeptide(L)'
;FVAIEPVLAELDEARRALAPSGVDVSACLLGQPADEQGALAFAERVGLAVSVRAADEPADDTQLGVALLDGFRRALADGVDLVVSLDADGQHDARQIPDLVRNHL
;
A
#
# COMPACT_ATOMS: atom_id res chain seq x y z
N PHE A 1 2.44 12.34 12.48
CA PHE A 1 1.92 11.25 11.64
C PHE A 1 0.73 11.77 10.86
N VAL A 2 0.84 11.79 9.53
CA VAL A 2 -0.25 12.20 8.63
C VAL A 2 -1.33 11.11 8.65
N ALA A 3 -2.60 11.49 8.44
CA ALA A 3 -3.68 10.52 8.31
C ALA A 3 -3.45 9.66 7.04
N ILE A 4 -3.50 8.35 7.18
CA ILE A 4 -3.30 7.38 6.08
C ILE A 4 -4.55 7.25 5.19
N GLU A 5 -5.72 7.61 5.71
CA GLU A 5 -7.01 7.45 5.03
C GLU A 5 -7.08 8.10 3.64
N PRO A 6 -6.59 9.34 3.40
CA PRO A 6 -6.56 9.92 2.06
C PRO A 6 -5.75 9.08 1.06
N VAL A 7 -4.62 8.53 1.49
CA VAL A 7 -3.78 7.66 0.63
C VAL A 7 -4.52 6.37 0.29
N LEU A 8 -5.23 5.78 1.26
CA LEU A 8 -6.07 4.60 1.00
C LEU A 8 -7.25 4.91 0.06
N ALA A 9 -7.83 6.10 0.14
CA ALA A 9 -8.87 6.55 -0.78
C ALA A 9 -8.34 6.67 -2.21
N GLU A 10 -7.17 7.31 -2.39
CA GLU A 10 -6.51 7.41 -3.69
C GLU A 10 -6.11 6.03 -4.25
N LEU A 11 -5.66 5.12 -3.38
CA LEU A 11 -5.32 3.75 -3.78
C LEU A 11 -6.56 2.95 -4.20
N ASP A 12 -7.70 3.14 -3.55
CA ASP A 12 -8.96 2.54 -3.99
C ASP A 12 -9.42 3.11 -5.34
N GLU A 13 -9.24 4.40 -5.61
CA GLU A 13 -9.47 4.97 -6.95
C GLU A 13 -8.57 4.32 -8.00
N ALA A 14 -7.27 4.17 -7.70
CA ALA A 14 -6.33 3.49 -8.59
C ALA A 14 -6.73 2.04 -8.86
N ARG A 15 -7.12 1.29 -7.81
CA ARG A 15 -7.63 -0.09 -7.93
C ARG A 15 -8.85 -0.16 -8.83
N ARG A 16 -9.84 0.73 -8.65
CA ARG A 16 -11.05 0.77 -9.49
C ARG A 16 -10.72 1.08 -10.95
N ALA A 17 -9.74 1.94 -11.19
CA ALA A 17 -9.29 2.28 -12.55
C ALA A 17 -8.56 1.10 -13.25
N LEU A 18 -7.95 0.20 -12.48
CA LEU A 18 -7.22 -0.97 -12.97
C LEU A 18 -8.09 -2.22 -13.10
N ALA A 19 -9.18 -2.31 -12.34
CA ALA A 19 -10.09 -3.46 -12.37
C ALA A 19 -10.59 -3.87 -13.77
N PRO A 20 -10.93 -2.95 -14.70
CA PRO A 20 -11.33 -3.33 -16.07
C PRO A 20 -10.23 -4.03 -16.88
N SER A 21 -8.96 -3.84 -16.50
CA SER A 21 -7.80 -4.50 -17.10
C SER A 21 -7.50 -5.87 -16.48
N GLY A 22 -8.33 -6.33 -15.53
CA GLY A 22 -8.11 -7.59 -14.82
C GLY A 22 -6.94 -7.56 -13.84
N VAL A 23 -6.51 -6.36 -13.44
CA VAL A 23 -5.41 -6.18 -12.48
C VAL A 23 -6.00 -6.05 -11.08
N ASP A 24 -5.61 -6.98 -10.20
CA ASP A 24 -5.94 -6.95 -8.78
C ASP A 24 -4.92 -6.08 -8.02
N VAL A 25 -5.42 -5.27 -7.08
CA VAL A 25 -4.57 -4.39 -6.26
C VAL A 25 -4.82 -4.70 -4.78
N SER A 26 -3.72 -4.91 -4.05
CA SER A 26 -3.69 -5.03 -2.58
C SER A 26 -2.60 -4.12 -2.01
N ALA A 27 -2.68 -3.81 -0.72
CA ALA A 27 -1.73 -2.94 -0.04
C ALA A 27 -1.11 -3.61 1.19
N CYS A 28 0.16 -3.29 1.43
CA CYS A 28 0.87 -3.64 2.66
C CYS A 28 1.37 -2.34 3.29
N LEU A 29 0.79 -1.97 4.44
CA LEU A 29 1.22 -0.83 5.22
C LEU A 29 2.44 -1.24 6.04
N LEU A 30 3.57 -0.59 5.76
CA LEU A 30 4.82 -0.78 6.47
C LEU A 30 4.90 0.22 7.63
N GLY A 31 5.01 -0.29 8.85
CA GLY A 31 4.96 0.50 10.09
C GLY A 31 3.55 0.54 10.70
N GLN A 32 3.44 1.27 11.82
CA GLN A 32 2.17 1.47 12.50
C GLN A 32 1.53 2.81 12.09
N PRO A 33 0.40 2.80 11.38
CA PRO A 33 -0.36 4.03 11.15
C PRO A 33 -0.86 4.60 12.49
N ALA A 34 -1.05 5.92 12.53
CA ALA A 34 -1.53 6.60 13.74
C ALA A 34 -2.92 6.11 14.21
N ASP A 35 -3.74 5.66 13.26
CA ASP A 35 -5.04 5.04 13.49
C ASP A 35 -5.17 3.78 12.61
N GLU A 36 -4.61 2.67 13.10
CA GLU A 36 -4.66 1.38 12.40
C GLU A 36 -6.09 0.86 12.24
N GLN A 37 -6.92 1.02 13.27
CA GLN A 37 -8.29 0.53 13.26
C GLN A 37 -9.13 1.32 12.25
N GLY A 38 -9.00 2.64 12.22
CA GLY A 38 -9.65 3.49 11.23
C GLY A 38 -9.18 3.18 9.81
N ALA A 39 -7.88 2.96 9.61
CA ALA A 39 -7.32 2.58 8.32
C ALA A 39 -7.89 1.24 7.79
N LEU A 40 -7.92 0.22 8.66
CA LEU A 40 -8.47 -1.09 8.33
C LEU A 40 -9.98 -1.04 8.10
N ALA A 41 -10.73 -0.30 8.93
CA ALA A 41 -12.17 -0.11 8.75
C ALA A 41 -12.50 0.63 7.44
N PHE A 42 -11.69 1.62 7.06
CA PHE A 42 -11.80 2.28 5.76
C PHE A 42 -11.56 1.29 4.62
N ALA A 43 -10.45 0.54 4.69
CA ALA A 43 -10.07 -0.43 3.67
C ALA A 43 -11.15 -1.50 3.46
N GLU A 44 -11.70 -2.05 4.54
CA GLU A 44 -12.82 -2.99 4.50
C GLU A 44 -14.05 -2.37 3.83
N ARG A 45 -14.42 -1.14 4.23
CA ARG A 45 -15.58 -0.43 3.67
C ARG A 45 -15.49 -0.21 2.16
N VAL A 46 -14.29 -0.02 1.62
CA VAL A 46 -14.08 0.18 0.18
C VAL A 46 -13.72 -1.11 -0.57
N GLY A 47 -13.54 -2.23 0.14
CA GLY A 47 -13.16 -3.52 -0.43
C GLY A 47 -11.71 -3.55 -0.92
N LEU A 48 -10.81 -2.78 -0.30
CA LEU A 48 -9.38 -2.81 -0.57
C LEU A 48 -8.71 -3.81 0.38
N ALA A 49 -8.04 -4.82 -0.16
CA ALA A 49 -7.27 -5.76 0.65
C ALA A 49 -6.03 -5.04 1.20
N VAL A 50 -5.97 -4.86 2.53
CA VAL A 50 -4.87 -4.20 3.22
C VAL A 50 -4.34 -5.12 4.32
N SER A 51 -3.01 -5.19 4.42
CA SER A 51 -2.31 -5.79 5.56
C SER A 51 -1.43 -4.74 6.24
N VAL A 52 -1.16 -4.91 7.53
CA VAL A 52 -0.30 -3.99 8.31
C VAL A 52 0.88 -4.78 8.86
N ARG A 53 2.07 -4.19 8.81
CA ARG A 53 3.29 -4.76 9.36
C ARG A 53 3.88 -3.76 10.34
N ALA A 54 3.61 -3.98 11.62
CA ALA A 54 4.22 -3.21 12.68
C ALA A 54 5.76 -3.38 12.65
N ALA A 55 6.47 -2.31 12.98
CA ALA A 55 7.88 -2.38 13.28
C ALA A 55 8.07 -2.97 14.69
N ASP A 56 8.99 -3.91 14.86
CA ASP A 56 9.24 -4.57 16.15
C ASP A 56 9.95 -3.63 17.17
N GLU A 57 10.54 -2.51 16.72
CA GLU A 57 11.31 -1.55 17.55
C GLU A 57 11.10 -0.08 17.08
N PRO A 58 11.48 0.96 17.86
CA PRO A 58 11.30 2.36 17.44
C PRO A 58 12.02 2.70 16.13
N ALA A 59 11.34 3.42 15.25
CA ALA A 59 11.76 3.67 13.86
C ALA A 59 13.13 4.36 13.75
N ASP A 60 14.07 3.67 13.10
CA ASP A 60 15.27 4.25 12.48
C ASP A 60 15.30 3.90 10.99
N ASP A 61 16.24 4.48 10.23
CA ASP A 61 16.38 4.24 8.79
C ASP A 61 16.65 2.75 8.47
N THR A 62 17.27 2.02 9.41
CA THR A 62 17.52 0.58 9.30
C THR A 62 16.22 -0.20 9.24
N GLN A 63 15.23 0.18 10.05
CA GLN A 63 13.95 -0.52 10.12
C GLN A 63 13.04 -0.30 8.91
N LEU A 64 13.11 0.87 8.25
CA LEU A 64 12.40 1.04 6.98
C LEU A 64 12.92 0.07 5.92
N GLY A 65 14.25 -0.12 5.84
CA GLY A 65 14.87 -1.10 4.96
C GLY A 65 14.44 -2.54 5.27
N VAL A 66 14.35 -2.90 6.56
CA VAL A 66 13.86 -4.22 7.00
C VAL A 66 12.40 -4.42 6.61
N ALA A 67 11.53 -3.43 6.85
CA ALA A 67 10.12 -3.49 6.51
C ALA A 67 9.89 -3.61 5.00
N LEU A 68 10.64 -2.85 4.19
CA LEU A 68 10.61 -2.96 2.73
C LEU A 68 11.04 -4.35 2.27
N LEU A 69 12.10 -4.91 2.84
CA LEU A 69 12.58 -6.25 2.49
C LEU A 69 11.57 -7.34 2.86
N ASP A 70 10.90 -7.23 4.02
CA ASP A 70 9.80 -8.12 4.39
C ASP A 70 8.63 -8.02 3.40
N GLY A 71 8.22 -6.79 3.06
CA GLY A 71 7.19 -6.52 2.07
C GLY A 71 7.51 -7.15 0.70
N PHE A 72 8.74 -6.99 0.20
CA PHE A 72 9.15 -7.60 -1.07
C PHE A 72 9.21 -9.13 -1.00
N ARG A 73 9.71 -9.72 0.09
CA ARG A 73 9.71 -11.18 0.27
C ARG A 73 8.30 -11.73 0.24
N ARG A 74 7.35 -11.01 0.81
CA ARG A 74 5.94 -11.41 0.83
C ARG A 74 5.30 -11.29 -0.55
N ALA A 75 5.50 -10.16 -1.22
CA ALA A 75 5.08 -9.96 -2.61
C ALA A 75 5.55 -11.12 -3.51
N LEU A 76 6.82 -11.52 -3.39
CA LEU A 76 7.36 -12.67 -4.10
C LEU A 76 6.69 -14.00 -3.71
N ALA A 77 6.43 -14.22 -2.43
CA ALA A 77 5.77 -15.44 -1.94
C ALA A 77 4.30 -15.54 -2.37
N ASP A 78 3.60 -14.40 -2.46
CA ASP A 78 2.22 -14.30 -2.93
C ASP A 78 2.13 -14.31 -4.47
N GLY A 79 3.27 -14.25 -5.17
CA GLY A 79 3.36 -14.37 -6.63
C GLY A 79 2.88 -13.15 -7.39
N VAL A 80 3.01 -11.94 -6.81
CA VAL A 80 2.53 -10.71 -7.46
C VAL A 80 3.38 -10.35 -8.68
N ASP A 81 2.73 -9.84 -9.73
CA ASP A 81 3.38 -9.48 -10.99
C ASP A 81 4.15 -8.15 -10.92
N LEU A 82 3.66 -7.20 -10.11
CA LEU A 82 4.22 -5.86 -9.97
C LEU A 82 4.18 -5.41 -8.51
N VAL A 83 5.22 -4.71 -8.08
CA VAL A 83 5.26 -4.02 -6.78
C VAL A 83 5.46 -2.53 -7.00
N VAL A 84 4.64 -1.72 -6.34
CA VAL A 84 4.81 -0.27 -6.27
C VAL A 84 5.06 0.10 -4.81
N SER A 85 6.19 0.75 -4.54
CA SER A 85 6.45 1.38 -3.25
C SER A 85 5.97 2.83 -3.27
N LEU A 86 5.33 3.28 -2.18
CA LEU A 86 4.78 4.61 -2.04
C LEU A 86 4.99 5.10 -0.60
N ASP A 87 5.55 6.30 -0.43
CA ASP A 87 5.55 6.95 0.88
C ASP A 87 4.13 7.44 1.19
N ALA A 88 3.55 6.92 2.27
CA ALA A 88 2.14 7.09 2.58
C ALA A 88 1.86 8.30 3.50
N ASP A 89 2.55 9.41 3.24
CA ASP A 89 2.45 10.67 3.98
C ASP A 89 1.68 11.77 3.23
N GLY A 90 1.12 11.42 2.07
CA GLY A 90 0.35 12.32 1.21
C GLY A 90 1.21 13.18 0.27
N GLN A 91 2.53 13.02 0.23
CA GLN A 91 3.38 13.70 -0.76
C GLN A 91 3.29 13.08 -2.16
N HIS A 92 2.84 11.83 -2.25
CA HIS A 92 2.59 11.15 -3.51
C HIS A 92 1.10 11.00 -3.79
N ASP A 93 0.74 11.05 -5.07
CA ASP A 93 -0.62 10.80 -5.55
C ASP A 93 -0.76 9.34 -6.00
N ALA A 94 -1.46 8.52 -5.21
CA ALA A 94 -1.61 7.10 -5.53
C ALA A 94 -2.45 6.87 -6.81
N ARG A 95 -3.20 7.87 -7.30
CA ARG A 95 -3.96 7.80 -8.57
C ARG A 95 -3.06 7.77 -9.80
N GLN A 96 -1.75 7.97 -9.64
CA GLN A 96 -0.76 7.81 -10.72
C GLN A 96 -0.36 6.35 -10.97
N ILE A 97 -0.64 5.44 -10.02
CA ILE A 97 -0.32 4.01 -10.13
C ILE A 97 -0.86 3.36 -11.40
N PRO A 98 -2.11 3.60 -11.85
CA PRO A 98 -2.63 3.00 -13.06
C PRO A 98 -1.81 3.32 -14.32
N ASP A 99 -1.27 4.53 -14.42
CA ASP A 99 -0.43 4.91 -15.56
C ASP A 99 0.94 4.23 -15.49
N LEU A 100 1.52 4.09 -14.29
CA LEU A 100 2.73 3.30 -14.09
C LEU A 100 2.51 1.84 -14.50
N VAL A 101 1.43 1.21 -14.02
CA VAL A 101 1.11 -0.19 -14.32
C VAL A 101 0.91 -0.40 -15.82
N ARG A 102 0.06 0.41 -16.48
CA ARG A 102 -0.27 0.25 -17.90
C ARG A 102 0.93 0.46 -18.83
N ASN A 103 1.92 1.25 -18.43
CA ASN A 103 3.15 1.44 -19.20
C ASN A 103 4.13 0.26 -19.09
N HIS A 104 3.85 -0.74 -18.25
CA HIS A 104 4.71 -1.91 -18.01
C HIS A 104 4.00 -3.25 -18.26
N LEU A 105 2.74 -3.22 -18.73
CA LEU A 105 1.97 -4.38 -19.22
C LEU A 105 2.02 -4.43 -20.75
#